data_AF-G5K454-F1
#
_entry.id   AF-G5K454-F1
#
_cell.length_a   1.000
_cell.length_b   1.000
_cell.length_c   1.000
_cell.angle_alpha   90.00
_cell.angle_beta   90.00
_cell.angle_gamma   90.00
#
_symmetry.space_group_name_H-M   'P 1'
#
loop_
_entity.id
_entity.type
_entity.pdbx_description
1 polymer ?
#
loop_
_entity_poly.entity_id
_entity_poly.type
_entity_poly.pdbx_seq_one_letter_code
_entity_poly.pdbx_strand_id
1 'polypeptide(L)' 'MVAKGWRYSPTPIKGAVVSTAGGFDGTFPQWGHVGIVEVVNPDGSFLVSELNYGGIQHKIHYRVCRPAPFYRFATPK' A
#
# COMPACT_ATOMS: atom_id res chain seq x y z
N MET A 1 10.07 5.71 4.93
CA MET A 1 9.14 6.67 4.31
C MET A 1 9.26 8.08 4.89
N VAL A 2 9.35 8.26 6.22
CA VAL A 2 9.22 9.58 6.90
C VAL A 2 10.44 10.50 6.77
N ALA A 3 11.65 9.96 6.58
CA ALA A 3 12.90 10.71 6.66
C ALA A 3 13.08 11.80 5.58
N LYS A 4 12.26 11.82 4.51
CA LYS A 4 12.35 12.78 3.40
C LYS A 4 11.19 13.78 3.38
N GLY A 5 10.65 14.12 4.54
CA GLY A 5 9.58 15.11 4.65
C GLY A 5 8.18 14.59 4.32
N TRP A 6 7.98 13.27 4.29
CA TRP A 6 6.65 12.67 4.12
C TRP A 6 5.93 12.54 5.47
N ARG A 7 4.60 12.59 5.46
CA ARG A 7 3.77 12.35 6.65
C ARG A 7 3.40 10.88 6.74
N TYR A 8 3.72 10.26 7.87
CA TYR A 8 3.35 8.87 8.17
C TYR A 8 1.93 8.76 8.72
N SER A 9 1.23 7.68 8.37
CA SER A 9 -0.02 7.28 8.99
C SER A 9 -0.09 5.76 9.23
N PRO A 10 -0.60 5.31 10.40
CA PRO A 10 -0.93 3.91 10.64
C PRO A 10 -2.28 3.49 10.02
N THR A 11 -3.09 4.43 9.53
CA THR A 11 -4.39 4.18 8.88
C THR A 11 -4.36 4.60 7.41
N PRO A 12 -5.17 3.95 6.53
CA PRO A 12 -5.19 4.26 5.12
C PRO A 12 -5.71 5.68 4.87
N ILE A 13 -5.07 6.38 3.94
CA ILE A 13 -5.44 7.73 3.49
C ILE A 13 -5.48 7.71 1.96
N LYS A 14 -6.54 8.23 1.37
CA LYS A 14 -6.63 8.39 -0.09
C LYS A 14 -5.45 9.20 -0.62
N GLY A 15 -4.80 8.73 -1.68
CA GLY A 15 -3.62 9.31 -2.29
C GLY A 15 -2.31 8.98 -1.58
N ALA A 16 -2.33 8.22 -0.49
CA ALA A 16 -1.11 7.76 0.17
C ALA A 16 -0.42 6.65 -0.64
N VAL A 17 0.91 6.61 -0.55
CA VAL A 17 1.66 5.39 -0.81
C VAL A 17 1.37 4.43 0.33
N VAL A 18 0.94 3.21 0.00
CA VAL A 18 0.89 2.08 0.93
C VAL A 18 2.12 1.23 0.73
N SER A 19 2.79 0.87 1.82
CA SER A 19 3.88 -0.11 1.84
C SER A 19 3.48 -1.32 2.67
N THR A 20 3.67 -2.49 2.08
CA THR A 20 3.47 -3.80 2.69
C THR A 20 4.81 -4.32 3.16
N ALA A 21 4.90 -4.68 4.45
CA ALA A 21 6.10 -5.33 4.98
C ALA A 21 6.37 -6.67 4.27
N GLY A 22 7.65 -6.97 4.01
CA GLY A 22 8.07 -8.22 3.39
C GLY A 22 7.63 -9.45 4.17
N GLY A 23 7.17 -10.48 3.45
CA GLY A 23 6.75 -11.76 4.00
C GLY A 23 5.29 -11.79 4.46
N PHE A 24 4.59 -10.66 4.34
CA PHE A 24 3.15 -10.58 4.57
C PHE A 24 2.41 -10.42 3.26
N ASP A 25 1.13 -10.79 3.25
CA ASP A 25 0.21 -10.46 2.14
C ASP A 25 0.74 -10.90 0.75
N GLY A 26 1.36 -12.08 0.71
CA GLY A 26 1.92 -12.68 -0.51
C GLY A 26 3.22 -12.03 -1.03
N THR A 27 3.80 -11.08 -0.29
CA THR A 27 5.03 -10.39 -0.70
C THR A 27 6.29 -11.21 -0.41
N PHE A 28 7.33 -10.99 -1.23
CA PHE A 28 8.65 -11.56 -0.95
C PHE A 28 9.24 -10.96 0.34
N PRO A 29 9.78 -11.79 1.26
CA PRO A 29 10.34 -11.31 2.54
C PRO A 29 11.39 -10.20 2.42
N GLN A 30 12.19 -10.22 1.36
CA GLN A 30 13.30 -9.28 1.16
C GLN A 30 12.83 -7.91 0.66
N TRP A 31 11.71 -7.84 -0.04
CA TRP A 31 11.33 -6.66 -0.83
C TRP A 31 10.05 -5.99 -0.35
N GLY A 32 9.12 -6.75 0.25
CA GLY A 32 7.77 -6.24 0.50
C GLY A 32 7.05 -5.86 -0.78
N HIS A 33 6.15 -4.88 -0.68
CA HIS A 33 5.45 -4.33 -1.84
C HIS A 33 5.01 -2.89 -1.59
N VAL A 34 4.65 -2.18 -2.66
CA VAL A 34 4.15 -0.80 -2.61
C VAL A 34 3.03 -0.59 -3.64
N GLY A 35 2.09 0.28 -3.29
CA GLY A 35 1.00 0.71 -4.17
C GLY A 35 0.47 2.08 -3.76
N ILE A 36 -0.59 2.55 -4.44
CA ILE A 36 -1.27 3.81 -4.14
C ILE A 36 -2.68 3.52 -3.64
N VAL A 37 -3.08 4.19 -2.56
CA VAL A 37 -4.44 4.12 -2.04
C VAL A 37 -5.35 5.01 -2.88
N GLU A 38 -6.16 4.42 -3.74
CA GLU A 38 -7.09 5.15 -4.62
C GLU A 38 -8.36 5.58 -3.89
N VAL A 39 -8.85 4.73 -2.98
CA VAL A 39 -10.09 4.92 -2.23
C VAL A 39 -9.94 4.33 -0.83
N VAL A 40 -10.51 5.00 0.17
CA VAL A 40 -10.77 4.42 1.50
C VAL A 40 -12.28 4.31 1.64
N ASN A 41 -12.78 3.09 1.78
CA ASN A 41 -14.20 2.78 1.88
C ASN A 41 -14.74 3.09 3.29
N PRO A 42 -16.06 3.29 3.44
CA PRO A 42 -16.67 3.55 4.75
C PRO A 42 -16.44 2.45 5.79
N ASP A 43 -16.26 1.20 5.37
CA ASP A 43 -15.97 0.05 6.24
C ASP A 43 -14.49 -0.04 6.66
N GLY A 44 -13.66 0.93 6.25
CA GLY A 44 -12.24 0.98 6.53
C GLY A 44 -11.37 0.15 5.58
N SER A 45 -11.95 -0.65 4.68
CA SER A 45 -11.19 -1.26 3.58
C SER A 45 -10.70 -0.18 2.61
N PHE A 46 -9.72 -0.50 1.78
CA PHE A 46 -9.15 0.46 0.85
C PHE A 46 -8.77 -0.19 -0.48
N LEU A 47 -8.99 0.55 -1.58
CA LEU A 47 -8.60 0.15 -2.92
C LEU A 47 -7.16 0.57 -3.17
N VAL A 48 -6.33 -0.37 -3.61
CA VAL A 48 -4.94 -0.14 -3.98
C VAL A 48 -4.78 -0.29 -5.50
N SER A 49 -4.06 0.63 -6.13
CA SER A 49 -3.47 0.43 -7.46
C SER A 49 -1.99 0.08 -7.33
N GLU A 50 -1.52 -0.94 -8.05
CA GLU A 50 -0.15 -1.43 -7.94
C GLU A 50 0.33 -2.09 -9.26
N LEU A 51 1.65 -2.22 -9.39
CA LEU A 51 2.33 -2.85 -10.53
C LEU A 51 3.02 -4.13 -10.09
N ASN A 52 3.32 -5.01 -11.06
CA ASN A 52 4.10 -6.23 -10.82
C ASN A 52 3.46 -7.24 -9.85
N TYR A 53 2.17 -7.07 -9.52
CA TYR A 53 1.44 -8.02 -8.69
C TYR A 53 1.36 -9.39 -9.39
N GLY A 54 1.65 -10.46 -8.66
CA GLY A 54 1.72 -11.82 -9.21
C GLY A 54 2.78 -12.00 -10.31
N GLY A 55 3.77 -11.10 -10.40
CA GLY A 55 4.80 -11.12 -11.44
C GLY A 55 4.36 -10.53 -12.79
N ILE A 56 3.15 -10.00 -12.91
CA ILE A 56 2.64 -9.42 -14.16
C ILE A 56 3.06 -7.95 -14.25
N GLN A 57 4.02 -7.65 -15.11
CA GLN A 57 4.71 -6.34 -15.11
C GLN A 57 4.14 -5.31 -16.09
N HIS A 58 3.26 -5.71 -17.01
CA HIS A 58 2.84 -4.89 -18.15
C HIS A 58 1.44 -4.27 -17.98
N LYS A 59 0.86 -4.29 -16.77
CA LYS A 59 -0.45 -3.69 -16.49
C LYS A 59 -0.58 -3.29 -15.03
N ILE A 60 -1.50 -2.35 -14.79
CA ILE A 60 -1.93 -1.96 -13.44
C ILE A 60 -2.86 -3.04 -12.89
N HIS A 61 -2.70 -3.34 -11.60
CA HIS A 61 -3.56 -4.23 -10.83
C HIS A 61 -4.29 -3.42 -9.78
N TYR A 62 -5.48 -3.90 -9.42
CA TYR A 62 -6.30 -3.30 -8.38
C TYR A 62 -6.75 -4.38 -7.40
N ARG A 63 -6.68 -4.07 -6.11
CA ARG A 63 -7.22 -4.94 -5.07
C ARG A 63 -7.79 -4.15 -3.90
N VAL A 64 -8.78 -4.74 -3.24
CA VAL A 64 -9.34 -4.21 -2.00
C VAL A 64 -8.65 -4.89 -0.83
N CYS A 65 -8.03 -4.09 0.03
CA CYS A 65 -7.32 -4.53 1.21
C CYS A 65 -8.08 -4.14 2.47
N ARG A 66 -7.86 -4.90 3.55
CA ARG A 66 -8.28 -4.50 4.90
C ARG A 66 -7.09 -3.98 5.70
N PRO A 67 -7.29 -3.01 6.62
CA PRO A 67 -6.23 -2.55 7.50
C PRO A 67 -5.59 -3.72 8.24
N ALA A 68 -4.26 -3.75 8.28
CA ALA A 68 -3.50 -4.81 8.93
C ALA A 68 -2.18 -4.25 9.47
N PRO A 69 -1.59 -4.86 10.51
CA PRO A 69 -0.39 -4.35 11.17
C PRO A 69 0.86 -4.28 10.29
N PHE A 70 0.86 -4.93 9.11
CA PHE A 70 1.97 -4.94 8.15
C PHE A 70 1.85 -3.87 7.06
N TYR A 71 0.76 -3.09 7.02
CA TYR A 71 0.64 -1.93 6.16
C TYR A 71 1.13 -0.66 6.84
N ARG A 72 1.79 0.21 6.06
CA ARG A 72 2.22 1.55 6.46
C ARG A 72 1.82 2.52 5.36
N PHE A 73 1.33 3.69 5.72
CA PHE A 73 0.87 4.68 4.76
C PHE A 73 1.71 5.95 4.88
N ALA A 74 1.99 6.62 3.76
CA ALA A 74 2.49 7.97 3.81
C ALA A 74 2.02 8.83 2.64
N THR A 75 1.86 10.12 2.94
CA THR A 75 1.57 11.16 1.96
C THR A 75 2.74 12.14 1.84
N PRO A 76 2.95 12.76 0.66
CA PRO A 76 3.82 13.92 0.57
C PRO A 76 3.29 15.05 1.47
N LYS A 77 4.18 15.95 1.89
CA LYS A 77 3.83 17.12 2.68
C LYS A 77 3.09 18.18 1.89
#